data_AF-A0A7J4VFT0-F1
#
_entry.id   AF-A0A7J4VFT0-F1
#
_cell.length_a   1.000
_cell.length_b   1.000
_cell.length_c   1.000
_cell.angle_alpha   90.00
_cell.angle_beta   90.00
_cell.angle_gamma   90.00
#
_symmetry.space_group_name_H-M   'P 1'
#
loop_
_entity.id
_entity.type
_entity.pdbx_description
1 polymer ?
#
loop_
_entity_poly.entity_id
_entity_poly.type
_entity_poly.pdbx_seq_one_letter_code
_entity_poly.pdbx_strand_id
1 'polypeptide(L)'
;MKKSYKKNIAVFLLFAVVTGFMLYLNISMNIEGNRLTRVIDDLKQEIKLERSVINSNKAVLDKLVSKDNLMPLASEKLGLTMAEDTLAPLVLSADEIMKFEEKINTLSE
;
A
#
# COMPACT_ATOMS: atom_id res chain seq x y z
N MET A 1 -9.35 12.10 -73.42
CA MET A 1 -8.34 11.56 -72.47
C MET A 1 -7.99 12.48 -71.30
N LYS A 2 -7.77 13.80 -71.47
CA LYS A 2 -7.34 14.72 -70.37
C LYS A 2 -8.24 14.80 -69.13
N LYS A 3 -9.58 14.62 -69.25
CA LYS A 3 -10.51 14.68 -68.10
C LYS A 3 -10.44 13.45 -67.18
N SER A 4 -10.14 12.26 -67.72
CA SER A 4 -10.03 11.02 -66.93
C SER A 4 -8.78 11.01 -66.05
N TYR A 5 -7.68 11.58 -66.55
CA TYR A 5 -6.41 11.63 -65.83
C TYR A 5 -6.49 12.50 -64.57
N LYS A 6 -7.19 13.64 -64.64
CA LYS A 6 -7.42 14.51 -63.47
C LYS A 6 -8.25 13.83 -62.38
N LYS A 7 -9.26 13.03 -62.76
CA LYS A 7 -10.06 12.25 -61.82
C LYS A 7 -9.23 11.18 -61.12
N ASN A 8 -8.38 10.47 -61.86
CA ASN A 8 -7.51 9.43 -61.30
C ASN A 8 -6.44 10.01 -60.36
N ILE A 9 -5.87 11.17 -60.67
CA ILE A 9 -4.94 11.86 -59.77
C ILE A 9 -5.64 12.31 -58.48
N ALA A 10 -6.85 12.86 -58.56
CA ALA A 10 -7.60 13.27 -57.37
C ALA A 10 -7.90 12.08 -56.45
N VAL A 11 -8.29 10.94 -57.02
CA VAL A 11 -8.52 9.69 -56.27
C VAL A 11 -7.22 9.17 -55.65
N PHE A 12 -6.11 9.21 -56.39
CA PHE A 12 -4.80 8.82 -55.86
C PHE A 12 -4.34 9.71 -54.70
N LEU A 13 -4.50 11.03 -54.82
CA LEU A 13 -4.17 11.98 -53.76
C LEU A 13 -5.03 11.74 -52.52
N LEU A 14 -6.34 11.52 -52.69
CA LEU A 14 -7.23 11.21 -51.58
C LEU A 14 -6.81 9.90 -50.88
N PHE A 15 -6.50 8.86 -51.66
CA PHE A 15 -6.00 7.59 -51.13
C PHE A 15 -4.68 7.76 -50.36
N ALA A 16 -3.74 8.55 -50.90
CA ALA A 16 -2.46 8.81 -50.25
C ALA A 16 -2.64 9.54 -48.90
N VAL A 17 -3.54 10.52 -48.84
CA VAL A 17 -3.85 11.25 -47.58
C VAL A 17 -4.49 10.31 -46.56
N VAL A 18 -5.48 9.50 -46.96
CA VAL A 18 -6.16 8.56 -46.04
C VAL A 18 -5.17 7.52 -45.51
N THR A 19 -4.33 6.96 -46.39
CA THR A 19 -3.33 5.96 -46.00
C THR A 19 -2.28 6.57 -45.08
N GLY A 20 -1.81 7.78 -45.37
CA GLY A 20 -0.86 8.51 -44.52
C GLY A 20 -1.44 8.81 -43.13
N PHE A 21 -2.72 9.19 -43.06
CA PHE A 21 -3.40 9.44 -41.79
C PHE A 21 -3.55 8.15 -40.96
N MET A 22 -3.93 7.04 -41.59
CA MET A 22 -4.01 5.74 -40.92
C MET A 22 -2.66 5.27 -40.39
N LEU A 23 -1.59 5.45 -41.18
CA LEU A 23 -0.24 5.12 -40.78
C LEU A 23 0.21 5.97 -39.58
N TYR A 24 -0.06 7.27 -39.62
CA TYR A 24 0.24 8.20 -38.53
C TYR A 24 -0.45 7.78 -37.23
N LEU A 25 -1.75 7.51 -37.26
CA LEU A 25 -2.49 7.07 -36.07
C LEU A 25 -1.94 5.77 -35.50
N ASN A 26 -1.65 4.79 -36.36
CA ASN A 26 -1.12 3.49 -35.92
C ASN A 26 0.25 3.66 -35.24
N ILE A 27 1.15 4.43 -35.84
CA ILE A 27 2.47 4.71 -35.25
C ILE A 27 2.32 5.46 -33.91
N SER A 28 1.50 6.50 -33.86
CA SER A 28 1.28 7.29 -32.64
C SER A 28 0.72 6.42 -31.50
N MET A 29 -0.31 5.61 -31.78
CA MET A 29 -0.89 4.69 -30.80
C MET A 29 0.13 3.65 -30.30
N ASN A 30 0.98 3.14 -31.19
CA ASN A 30 2.01 2.16 -30.82
C ASN A 30 3.11 2.81 -29.95
N ILE A 31 3.53 4.04 -30.24
CA ILE A 31 4.50 4.79 -29.42
C ILE A 31 3.91 5.06 -28.03
N GLU A 32 2.68 5.54 -27.95
CA GLU A 32 2.00 5.79 -26.68
C GLU A 32 1.79 4.49 -25.89
N GLY A 33 1.37 3.40 -26.55
CA GLY A 33 1.22 2.08 -25.94
C GLY A 33 2.52 1.53 -25.37
N ASN A 34 3.64 1.68 -26.09
CA ASN A 34 4.95 1.29 -25.59
C ASN A 34 5.40 2.12 -24.39
N ARG A 35 5.14 3.44 -24.40
CA ARG A 35 5.44 4.32 -23.27
C ARG A 35 4.62 3.94 -22.04
N LEU A 36 3.32 3.71 -22.21
CA LEU A 36 2.42 3.28 -21.14
C LEU A 36 2.86 1.94 -20.55
N THR A 37 3.23 0.97 -21.39
CA THR A 37 3.72 -0.34 -20.94
C THR A 37 4.95 -0.21 -20.04
N ARG A 38 5.92 0.63 -20.41
CA ARG A 38 7.11 0.87 -19.58
C ARG A 38 6.76 1.47 -18.23
N VAL A 39 5.90 2.50 -18.22
CA VAL A 39 5.46 3.13 -16.96
C VAL A 39 4.73 2.14 -16.06
N ILE A 40 3.90 1.26 -16.65
CA ILE A 40 3.21 0.20 -15.90
C ILE A 40 4.21 -0.79 -15.31
N ASP A 41 5.24 -1.18 -16.05
CA ASP A 41 6.25 -2.11 -15.56
C ASP A 41 7.10 -1.49 -14.44
N ASP A 42 7.45 -0.20 -14.55
CA ASP A 42 8.15 0.55 -13.51
C ASP A 42 7.29 0.61 -12.23
N LEU A 43 6.01 0.97 -12.34
CA LEU A 43 5.07 1.02 -11.20
C LEU A 43 4.88 -0.36 -10.56
N LYS A 44 4.83 -1.44 -11.36
CA LYS A 44 4.75 -2.81 -10.82
C LYS A 44 6.00 -3.17 -10.01
N GLN A 45 7.18 -2.75 -10.46
CA GLN A 45 8.42 -2.98 -9.70
C GLN A 45 8.42 -2.19 -8.39
N GLU A 46 8.00 -0.93 -8.41
CA GLU A 46 7.88 -0.09 -7.21
C GLU A 46 6.93 -0.70 -6.18
N ILE A 47 5.72 -1.11 -6.59
CA ILE A 47 4.74 -1.79 -5.72
C ILE A 47 5.35 -3.07 -5.12
N LYS A 48 6.16 -3.81 -5.87
CA LYS A 48 6.80 -5.04 -5.37
C LYS A 48 7.82 -4.72 -4.28
N LEU A 49 8.61 -3.65 -4.45
CA LEU A 49 9.54 -3.17 -3.44
C LEU A 49 8.81 -2.71 -2.18
N GLU A 50 7.77 -1.90 -2.31
CA GLU A 50 6.96 -1.44 -1.18
C GLU A 50 6.33 -2.61 -0.40
N ARG A 51 5.76 -3.60 -1.10
CA ARG A 51 5.24 -4.81 -0.46
C ARG A 51 6.32 -5.57 0.32
N SER A 52 7.54 -5.63 -0.20
CA SER A 52 8.66 -6.26 0.50
C SER A 52 9.00 -5.51 1.79
N VAL A 53 9.04 -4.17 1.74
CA VAL A 53 9.29 -3.33 2.92
C VAL A 53 8.17 -3.48 3.95
N ILE A 54 6.90 -3.47 3.53
CA ILE A 54 5.75 -3.68 4.42
C ILE A 54 5.84 -5.04 5.12
N ASN A 55 6.16 -6.10 4.38
CA ASN A 55 6.31 -7.44 4.96
C ASN A 55 7.47 -7.51 5.95
N SER A 56 8.60 -6.87 5.65
CA SER A 56 9.73 -6.77 6.58
C SER A 56 9.34 -6.01 7.85
N ASN A 57 8.67 -4.87 7.71
CA ASN A 57 8.22 -4.06 8.84
C ASN A 57 7.20 -4.81 9.68
N LYS A 58 6.28 -5.55 9.06
CA LYS A 58 5.35 -6.43 9.75
C LYS A 58 6.10 -7.49 10.56
N ALA A 59 7.09 -8.15 9.99
CA ALA A 59 7.89 -9.15 10.72
C ALA A 59 8.66 -8.54 11.90
N VAL A 60 9.16 -7.31 11.77
CA VAL A 60 9.77 -6.57 12.89
C VAL A 60 8.75 -6.24 13.96
N LEU A 61 7.56 -5.75 13.57
CA LEU A 61 6.48 -5.45 14.50
C LEU A 61 5.99 -6.70 15.24
N ASP A 62 5.81 -7.81 14.53
CA ASP A 62 5.42 -9.10 15.11
C ASP A 62 6.46 -9.59 16.13
N LYS A 63 7.76 -9.35 15.89
CA LYS A 63 8.82 -9.62 16.87
C LYS A 63 8.76 -8.68 18.07
N LEU A 64 8.55 -7.39 17.87
CA LEU A 64 8.45 -6.42 18.98
C LEU A 64 7.24 -6.67 19.88
N VAL A 65 6.11 -7.08 19.29
CA VAL A 65 4.85 -7.39 19.98
C VAL A 65 4.81 -8.85 20.46
N SER A 66 5.82 -9.67 20.15
CA SER A 66 5.89 -11.03 20.65
C SER A 66 5.95 -11.04 22.19
N LYS A 67 5.26 -12.01 22.80
CA LYS A 67 5.24 -12.21 24.27
C LYS A 67 6.67 -12.28 24.85
N ASP A 68 7.61 -12.84 24.08
CA ASP A 68 9.01 -13.00 24.48
C ASP A 68 9.74 -11.67 24.69
N ASN A 69 9.33 -10.59 24.00
CA ASN A 69 9.88 -9.25 24.19
C ASN A 69 9.02 -8.37 25.11
N LEU A 70 7.70 -8.57 25.13
CA LEU A 70 6.80 -7.81 25.98
C LEU A 70 6.88 -8.20 27.46
N MET A 71 7.09 -9.49 27.78
CA MET A 71 7.17 -9.95 29.17
C MET A 71 8.39 -9.40 29.91
N PRO A 72 9.62 -9.41 29.34
CA PRO A 72 10.77 -8.78 29.98
C PRO A 72 10.62 -7.27 30.13
N LEU A 73 10.10 -6.56 29.10
CA LEU A 73 9.88 -5.11 29.19
C LEU A 73 8.81 -4.74 30.23
N ALA A 74 7.71 -5.49 30.32
CA ALA A 74 6.68 -5.27 31.34
C ALA A 74 7.21 -5.56 32.75
N SER A 75 8.06 -6.59 32.89
CA SER A 75 8.72 -6.91 34.15
C SER A 75 9.73 -5.84 34.56
N GLU A 76 10.57 -5.35 33.64
CA GLU A 76 11.63 -4.36 33.94
C GLU A 76 11.11 -2.93 34.11
N LYS A 77 10.13 -2.49 33.32
CA LYS A 77 9.66 -1.08 33.30
C LYS A 77 8.41 -0.84 34.13
N LEU A 78 7.53 -1.84 34.25
CA LEU A 78 6.23 -1.70 34.93
C LEU A 78 6.16 -2.53 36.22
N GLY A 79 7.19 -3.31 36.55
CA GLY A 79 7.22 -4.17 37.74
C GLY A 79 6.18 -5.30 37.69
N LEU A 80 5.60 -5.57 36.52
CA LEU A 80 4.58 -6.60 36.32
C LEU A 80 5.28 -7.94 36.16
N THR A 81 5.57 -8.58 37.29
CA THR A 81 5.97 -9.98 37.32
C THR A 81 4.71 -10.83 37.13
N MET A 82 4.69 -11.70 36.12
CA MET A 82 3.69 -12.76 36.05
C MET A 82 3.97 -13.67 37.25
N ALA A 83 3.12 -13.60 38.27
CA ALA A 83 3.09 -14.64 39.29
C ALA A 83 2.72 -15.94 38.57
N GLU A 84 3.66 -16.89 38.55
CA GLU A 84 3.37 -18.28 38.19
C GLU A 84 2.16 -18.77 39.00
N ASP A 85 1.20 -19.38 38.30
CA ASP A 85 0.09 -20.16 38.85
C ASP A 85 -0.78 -19.50 39.94
N THR A 86 -1.48 -18.43 39.59
CA THR A 86 -2.72 -18.09 40.32
C THR A 86 -3.91 -18.05 39.38
N LEU A 87 -4.54 -19.23 39.21
CA LEU A 87 -5.97 -19.38 38.88
C LEU A 87 -6.89 -18.85 40.00
N ALA A 88 -6.39 -18.00 40.89
CA ALA A 88 -7.20 -17.31 41.87
C ALA A 88 -7.84 -16.11 41.16
N PRO A 89 -9.17 -15.96 41.19
CA PRO A 89 -9.80 -14.72 40.75
C PRO A 89 -9.13 -13.58 41.52
N LEU A 90 -8.78 -12.48 40.83
CA LEU A 90 -8.38 -11.23 41.48
C LEU A 90 -9.57 -10.76 42.33
N VAL A 91 -9.63 -11.18 43.59
CA VAL A 91 -10.56 -10.64 44.58
C VAL A 91 -9.88 -9.42 45.19
N LEU A 92 -9.98 -8.28 44.51
CA LEU A 92 -9.67 -7.00 45.11
C LEU A 92 -10.67 -6.75 46.23
N SER A 93 -10.19 -6.43 47.42
CA SER A 93 -11.08 -6.05 48.51
C SER A 93 -11.79 -4.73 48.18
N ALA A 94 -13.02 -4.55 48.67
CA ALA A 94 -13.80 -3.34 48.40
C ALA A 94 -13.03 -2.05 48.78
N ASP A 95 -12.20 -2.13 49.82
CA ASP A 95 -11.32 -1.04 50.26
C ASP A 95 -10.21 -0.70 49.25
N GLU A 96 -9.68 -1.69 48.53
CA GLU A 96 -8.67 -1.48 47.49
C GLU A 96 -9.28 -0.86 46.23
N ILE A 97 -10.52 -1.22 45.90
CA ILE A 97 -11.27 -0.62 44.79
C ILE A 97 -11.58 0.84 45.10
N MET A 98 -12.06 1.14 46.32
CA MET A 98 -12.32 2.53 46.76
C MET A 98 -11.05 3.40 46.70
N LYS A 99 -9.91 2.90 47.19
CA LYS A 99 -8.63 3.65 47.13
C LYS A 99 -8.17 3.89 45.69
N PHE A 100 -8.53 3.00 44.77
CA PHE A 100 -8.20 3.15 43.36
C PHE A 100 -9.10 4.19 42.67
N GLU A 101 -10.41 4.15 42.93
CA GLU A 101 -11.37 5.14 42.43
C GLU A 101 -11.07 6.55 42.95
N GLU A 102 -10.71 6.69 44.23
CA GLU A 102 -10.34 7.97 44.83
C GLU A 102 -9.09 8.58 44.18
N LYS A 103 -8.11 7.72 43.82
CA LYS A 103 -6.92 8.13 43.05
C LYS A 103 -7.22 8.52 41.60
N ILE A 104 -8.19 7.87 40.95
CA ILE A 104 -8.63 8.27 39.61
C ILE A 104 -9.32 9.62 39.66
N ASN A 105 -10.19 9.84 40.65
CA ASN A 105 -10.94 11.09 40.78
C ASN A 105 -10.03 12.29 41.09
N THR A 106 -8.97 12.09 41.89
CA THR A 106 -7.97 13.16 42.15
C THR A 106 -7.05 13.46 40.97
N LEU A 107 -6.94 12.57 39.98
CA LEU A 107 -6.23 12.83 38.72
C LEU A 107 -7.10 13.51 37.65
N SER A 108 -8.42 13.59 37.89
CA SER A 108 -9.39 14.20 36.99
C SER A 108 -9.79 15.64 37.39
N GLU A 109 -9.34 16.12 38.55
CA GLU A 109 -9.35 17.54 38.95
C GLU A 109 -8.02 18.21 38.59
#